data_AF-A0A8S2T9W4-F1
#
_entry.id   AF-A0A8S2T9W4-F1
#
_cell.length_a   1.000
_cell.length_b   1.000
_cell.length_c   1.000
_cell.angle_alpha   90.00
_cell.angle_beta   90.00
_cell.angle_gamma   90.00
#
_symmetry.space_group_name_H-M   'P 1'
#
loop_
_entity.id
_entity.type
_entity.pdbx_description
1 polymer ?
#
loop_
_entity_poly.entity_id
_entity_poly.type
_entity_poly.pdbx_seq_one_letter_code
_entity_poly.pdbx_strand_id
1 'polypeptide(L)'
;MKSFSSSLSARDNVDQIDGSPNKTEIGDTKFVSAIFRCFKLPLTDNNATSFNVPYQLTYETPLLNCEEEFFFDHLTQFKLGELLVVQDPTIALALNISRYKDNFIFDPIEDSNTETTTVEE
;
A
#
# COMPACT_ATOMS: atom_id res chain seq x y z
N MET A 1 31.34 -1.42 -1.92
CA MET A 1 30.00 -0.97 -1.44
C MET A 1 29.16 -2.21 -1.21
N LYS A 2 28.69 -2.44 0.02
CA LYS A 2 27.74 -3.53 0.32
C LYS A 2 26.35 -2.94 0.25
N SER A 3 25.59 -3.33 -0.76
CA SER A 3 24.15 -3.09 -0.84
C SER A 3 23.47 -3.95 0.22
N PHE A 4 22.70 -3.33 1.10
CA PHE A 4 21.78 -4.02 2.00
C PHE A 4 20.38 -3.84 1.42
N SER A 5 19.93 -4.84 0.67
CA SER A 5 18.51 -5.03 0.39
C SER A 5 17.91 -5.71 1.61
N SER A 6 16.98 -5.04 2.29
CA SER A 6 16.26 -5.58 3.43
C SER A 6 14.76 -5.54 3.15
N SER A 7 14.26 -6.50 2.39
CA SER A 7 12.84 -6.85 2.42
C SER A 7 12.61 -7.77 3.63
N LEU A 8 12.40 -7.19 4.81
CA LEU A 8 11.95 -7.97 5.96
C LEU A 8 10.46 -8.27 5.82
N SER A 9 10.13 -9.55 5.68
CA SER A 9 8.76 -10.01 5.82
C SER A 9 8.41 -10.11 7.32
N ALA A 10 7.14 -9.99 7.68
CA ALA A 10 6.70 -10.10 9.08
C ALA A 10 7.07 -11.46 9.73
N ARG A 11 7.39 -12.49 8.94
CA ARG A 11 7.87 -13.78 9.44
C ARG A 11 9.30 -13.74 9.96
N ASP A 12 10.09 -12.75 9.54
CA ASP A 12 11.52 -12.65 9.87
C ASP A 12 11.78 -11.86 11.17
N ASN A 13 10.74 -11.25 11.76
CA ASN A 13 10.79 -10.45 13.00
C ASN A 13 10.19 -11.17 14.21
N VAL A 14 10.29 -12.49 14.28
CA VAL A 14 9.89 -13.22 15.50
C VAL A 14 10.98 -13.02 16.55
N ASP A 15 10.64 -12.28 17.61
CA ASP A 15 11.60 -12.00 18.68
C ASP A 15 11.80 -13.27 19.53
N GLN A 16 13.05 -13.69 19.66
CA GLN A 16 13.41 -14.76 20.58
C GLN A 16 13.37 -14.21 22.01
N ILE A 17 12.48 -14.76 22.83
CA ILE A 17 12.50 -14.51 24.28
C ILE A 17 13.62 -15.36 24.87
N ASP A 18 14.77 -14.73 25.11
CA ASP A 18 15.91 -15.37 25.78
C ASP A 18 15.81 -15.18 27.30
N GLY A 19 15.72 -16.30 28.02
CA GLY A 19 15.87 -16.43 29.48
C GLY A 19 14.93 -15.67 30.43
N SER A 20 13.84 -16.28 30.90
CA SER A 20 13.24 -16.11 32.26
C SER A 20 12.07 -17.11 32.46
N PRO A 21 11.55 -17.38 33.69
CA PRO A 21 10.62 -18.50 33.97
C PRO A 21 9.23 -18.39 33.32
N ASN A 22 8.99 -17.36 32.51
CA ASN A 22 7.70 -17.02 31.92
C ASN A 22 7.32 -17.90 30.72
N LYS A 23 8.23 -18.75 30.18
CA LYS A 23 7.88 -19.70 29.10
C LYS A 23 6.73 -20.63 29.48
N THR A 24 6.61 -20.99 30.77
CA THR A 24 5.58 -21.89 31.27
C THR A 24 4.20 -21.22 31.36
N GLU A 25 4.15 -19.90 31.56
CA GLU A 25 2.88 -19.14 31.66
C GLU A 25 2.36 -18.67 30.29
N ILE A 26 3.24 -18.53 29.31
CA ILE A 26 2.96 -17.91 28.01
C ILE A 26 2.67 -18.95 26.90
N GLY A 27 3.05 -20.23 27.10
CA GLY A 27 2.75 -21.33 26.18
C GLY A 27 3.36 -21.13 24.78
N ASP A 28 2.61 -21.48 23.73
CA ASP A 28 3.04 -21.39 22.31
C ASP A 28 2.92 -19.97 21.72
N THR A 29 2.77 -18.94 22.55
CA THR A 29 2.63 -17.55 22.09
C THR A 29 3.92 -17.05 21.44
N LYS A 30 3.78 -16.43 20.26
CA LYS A 30 4.89 -15.81 19.52
C LYS A 30 4.78 -14.30 19.60
N PHE A 31 5.91 -13.66 19.92
CA PHE A 31 6.03 -12.21 19.90
C PHE A 31 6.68 -11.78 18.59
N VAL A 32 6.19 -10.68 18.05
CA VAL A 32 6.66 -10.13 16.78
C VAL A 32 6.91 -8.64 16.93
N SER A 33 8.00 -8.18 16.35
CA SER A 33 8.24 -6.76 16.14
C SER A 33 7.64 -6.34 14.80
N ALA A 34 6.56 -5.57 14.86
CA ALA A 34 5.81 -5.14 13.69
C ALA A 34 5.77 -3.62 13.59
N ILE A 35 5.98 -3.12 12.37
CA ILE A 35 5.86 -1.70 12.05
C ILE A 35 4.55 -1.51 11.29
N PHE A 36 3.65 -0.70 11.86
CA PHE A 36 2.38 -0.35 11.24
C PHE A 36 2.43 1.08 10.71
N ARG A 37 1.77 1.33 9.58
CA ARG A 37 1.48 2.68 9.09
C ARG A 37 -0.03 2.90 9.19
N CYS A 38 -0.44 3.86 10.01
CA CYS A 38 -1.85 4.19 10.20
C CYS A 38 -2.13 5.58 9.61
N PHE A 39 -2.99 5.64 8.59
CA PHE A 39 -3.40 6.89 7.98
C PHE A 39 -4.74 7.35 8.58
N LYS A 40 -4.84 8.65 8.89
CA LYS A 40 -6.12 9.27 9.22
C LYS A 40 -6.82 9.65 7.93
N LEU A 41 -7.82 8.87 7.54
CA LEU A 41 -8.65 9.15 6.37
C LEU A 41 -9.91 9.93 6.81
N PRO A 42 -10.40 10.88 6.00
CA PRO A 42 -11.71 11.47 6.24
C PRO A 42 -12.78 10.37 6.21
N LEU A 43 -13.82 10.50 7.02
CA LEU A 43 -14.99 9.65 6.89
C LEU A 43 -15.61 9.94 5.52
N THR A 44 -15.43 9.01 4.59
CA THR A 44 -16.09 9.09 3.30
C THR A 44 -17.53 8.67 3.53
N ASP A 45 -18.45 9.62 3.54
CA ASP A 45 -19.83 9.31 3.20
C ASP A 45 -19.78 8.61 1.84
N ASN A 46 -20.35 7.42 1.72
CA ASN A 46 -20.19 6.50 0.58
C ASN A 46 -20.52 7.12 -0.82
N ASN A 47 -20.97 8.38 -0.85
CA ASN A 47 -21.37 9.14 -2.03
C ASN A 47 -20.52 10.40 -2.31
N ALA A 48 -19.53 10.77 -1.48
CA ALA A 48 -18.94 12.13 -1.50
C ALA A 48 -17.48 12.24 -1.97
N THR A 49 -16.76 11.14 -2.16
CA THR A 49 -15.36 11.18 -2.62
C THR A 49 -15.13 10.28 -3.82
N SER A 50 -14.45 10.79 -4.85
CA SER A 50 -14.07 10.07 -6.08
C SER A 50 -13.25 8.78 -5.83
N PHE A 51 -12.76 8.56 -4.61
CA PHE A 51 -12.03 7.37 -4.19
C PHE A 51 -12.95 6.22 -3.74
N ASN A 52 -13.88 5.81 -4.61
CA ASN A 52 -14.75 4.64 -4.39
C ASN A 52 -14.59 3.56 -5.47
N VAL A 53 -13.75 3.80 -6.47
CA VAL A 53 -13.39 2.87 -7.56
C VAL A 53 -11.90 2.51 -7.47
N PRO A 54 -11.45 1.42 -8.10
CA PRO A 54 -10.03 1.15 -8.28
C PRO A 54 -9.31 2.31 -9.00
N TYR A 55 -8.02 2.48 -8.72
CA TYR A 55 -7.19 3.51 -9.35
C TYR A 55 -5.98 2.88 -10.02
N GLN A 56 -5.55 3.46 -11.14
CA GLN A 56 -4.21 3.31 -11.69
C GLN A 56 -3.35 4.42 -11.09
N LEU A 57 -2.25 4.03 -10.44
CA LEU A 57 -1.31 4.95 -9.84
C LEU A 57 0.05 4.81 -10.51
N THR A 58 0.71 5.93 -10.76
CA THR A 58 2.10 5.96 -11.23
C THR A 58 2.95 6.73 -10.22
N TYR A 59 4.01 6.11 -9.71
CA TYR A 59 5.02 6.80 -8.91
C TYR A 59 5.93 7.58 -9.83
N GLU A 60 5.82 8.91 -9.86
CA GLU A 60 6.44 9.72 -10.91
C GLU A 60 7.55 10.64 -10.38
N THR A 61 7.34 11.24 -9.21
CA THR A 61 8.36 12.06 -8.56
C THR A 61 8.97 11.30 -7.39
N PRO A 62 10.24 10.89 -7.46
CA PRO A 62 10.82 10.07 -6.41
C PRO A 62 10.99 10.82 -5.09
N LEU A 63 10.70 10.12 -4.00
CA LEU A 63 11.06 10.51 -2.63
C LEU A 63 12.56 10.27 -2.40
N LEU A 64 13.16 11.11 -1.55
CA LEU A 64 14.55 10.96 -1.14
C LEU A 64 14.77 9.59 -0.47
N ASN A 65 15.80 8.86 -0.92
CA ASN A 65 16.15 7.49 -0.55
C ASN A 65 15.15 6.41 -1.01
N CYS A 66 14.24 6.74 -1.93
CA CYS A 66 13.31 5.81 -2.58
C CYS A 66 13.25 6.10 -4.08
N GLU A 67 14.41 6.32 -4.70
CA GLU A 67 14.53 6.86 -6.05
C GLU A 67 14.00 5.91 -7.12
N GLU A 68 14.12 4.60 -6.91
CA GLU A 68 13.71 3.57 -7.87
C GLU A 68 12.33 3.00 -7.53
N GLU A 69 12.04 2.82 -6.25
CA GLU A 69 10.86 2.11 -5.77
C GLU A 69 10.38 2.67 -4.43
N PHE A 70 9.06 2.64 -4.22
CA PHE A 70 8.41 3.03 -2.98
C PHE A 70 7.54 1.88 -2.44
N PHE A 71 7.87 1.39 -1.25
CA PHE A 71 7.07 0.40 -0.54
C PHE A 71 6.04 1.11 0.33
N PHE A 72 4.75 1.02 -0.02
CA PHE A 72 3.66 1.56 0.80
C PHE A 72 3.38 0.68 2.01
N ASP A 73 3.38 -0.64 1.82
CA ASP A 73 3.34 -1.64 2.88
C ASP A 73 4.08 -2.91 2.39
N HIS A 74 3.82 -4.06 3.01
CA HIS A 74 4.46 -5.34 2.67
C HIS A 74 3.87 -6.02 1.43
N LEU A 75 2.72 -5.55 0.93
CA LEU A 75 2.01 -6.10 -0.23
C LEU A 75 2.06 -5.16 -1.44
N THR A 76 2.18 -3.86 -1.18
CA THR A 76 2.03 -2.80 -2.17
C THR A 76 3.35 -2.07 -2.37
N GLN A 77 3.93 -2.28 -3.56
CA GLN A 77 5.19 -1.70 -3.99
C GLN A 77 4.97 -0.98 -5.32
N PHE A 78 5.43 0.27 -5.40
CA PHE A 78 5.38 1.09 -6.60
C PHE A 78 6.79 1.23 -7.15
N LYS A 79 6.95 1.08 -8.47
CA LYS A 79 8.21 1.35 -9.15
C LYS A 79 8.11 2.66 -9.93
N LEU A 80 9.21 3.39 -10.00
CA LEU A 80 9.24 4.68 -10.67
C LEU A 80 8.82 4.55 -12.15
N GLY A 81 7.82 5.33 -12.55
CA GLY A 81 7.27 5.36 -13.91
C GLY A 81 6.44 4.14 -14.30
N GLU A 82 6.27 3.15 -13.42
CA GLU A 82 5.40 2.00 -13.67
C GLU A 82 3.99 2.25 -13.16
N LEU A 83 3.02 1.80 -13.93
CA LEU A 83 1.61 1.88 -13.60
C LEU A 83 1.20 0.67 -12.73
N LEU A 84 0.63 0.94 -11.56
CA LEU A 84 0.08 -0.07 -10.67
C LEU A 84 -1.43 0.14 -10.48
N VAL A 85 -2.22 -0.90 -10.76
CA VAL A 85 -3.64 -0.92 -10.42
C VAL A 85 -3.79 -1.24 -8.94
N VAL A 86 -4.37 -0.30 -8.20
CA VAL A 86 -4.69 -0.43 -6.79
C VAL A 86 -6.20 -0.71 -6.66
N GLN A 87 -6.52 -1.95 -6.28
CA GLN A 87 -7.90 -2.42 -6.12
C GLN A 87 -8.57 -1.89 -4.86
N ASP A 88 -7.79 -1.63 -3.80
CA ASP A 88 -8.30 -1.02 -2.58
C ASP A 88 -8.23 0.52 -2.71
N PRO A 89 -9.37 1.20 -2.92
CA PRO A 89 -9.39 2.65 -3.09
C PRO A 89 -8.87 3.41 -1.86
N THR A 90 -8.82 2.78 -0.67
CA THR A 90 -8.31 3.42 0.54
C THR A 90 -6.81 3.68 0.48
N ILE A 91 -6.04 2.87 -0.26
CA ILE A 91 -4.61 3.10 -0.51
C ILE A 91 -4.42 4.34 -1.39
N ALA A 92 -5.19 4.44 -2.47
CA ALA A 92 -5.16 5.61 -3.35
C ALA A 92 -5.58 6.88 -2.59
N LEU A 93 -6.63 6.79 -1.76
CA LEU A 93 -7.04 7.89 -0.90
C LEU A 93 -5.93 8.29 0.10
N ALA A 94 -5.31 7.31 0.76
CA ALA A 94 -4.22 7.56 1.72
C ALA A 94 -3.03 8.27 1.07
N LEU A 95 -2.63 7.87 -0.13
CA LEU A 95 -1.58 8.53 -0.89
C LEU A 95 -2.01 9.96 -1.27
N ASN A 96 -3.23 10.14 -1.79
CA ASN A 96 -3.72 11.42 -2.28
C ASN A 96 -3.91 12.49 -1.19
N ILE A 97 -4.27 12.12 0.05
CA ILE A 97 -4.49 13.10 1.13
C ILE A 97 -3.26 13.32 2.02
N SER A 98 -2.19 12.57 1.80
CA SER A 98 -0.99 12.64 2.62
C SER A 98 0.11 13.43 1.91
N ARG A 99 1.29 13.49 2.55
CA ARG A 99 2.50 14.10 1.97
C ARG A 99 2.97 13.46 0.67
N TYR A 100 2.43 12.29 0.31
CA TYR A 100 2.83 11.55 -0.89
C TYR A 100 2.09 12.00 -2.14
N LYS A 101 1.06 12.84 -2.03
CA LYS A 101 0.22 13.24 -3.16
C LYS A 101 1.03 13.67 -4.38
N ASP A 102 2.00 14.55 -4.17
CA ASP A 102 2.78 15.14 -5.27
C ASP A 102 3.80 14.17 -5.89
N ASN A 103 3.95 12.97 -5.32
CA ASN A 103 4.80 11.90 -5.85
C ASN A 103 4.07 10.97 -6.81
N PHE A 104 2.74 11.03 -6.86
CA PHE A 104 1.91 10.08 -7.59
C PHE A 104 0.94 10.76 -8.56
N ILE A 105 0.74 10.11 -9.71
CA ILE A 105 -0.40 10.38 -10.59
C ILE A 105 -1.54 9.43 -10.20
N PHE A 106 -2.77 9.93 -10.22
CA PHE A 106 -3.98 9.22 -9.82
C PHE A 106 -4.99 9.19 -10.96
N ASP A 107 -5.18 8.03 -11.58
CA ASP A 107 -6.14 7.83 -12.67
C ASP A 107 -7.24 6.86 -12.22
N PRO A 108 -8.50 7.29 -12.06
CA PRO A 108 -9.59 6.39 -11.68
C PRO A 108 -9.89 5.39 -12.81
N ILE A 109 -10.19 4.14 -12.45
CA ILE A 109 -10.70 3.13 -13.38
C ILE A 109 -12.22 3.15 -13.29
N GLU A 110 -12.88 3.79 -14.26
CA GLU A 110 -14.32 3.69 -14.39
C GLU A 110 -14.71 2.31 -14.92
N ASP A 111 -15.73 1.69 -14.32
CA ASP A 111 -16.34 0.47 -14.86
C ASP A 111 -17.04 0.83 -16.18
N SER A 112 -16.41 0.55 -17.32
CA SER A 112 -17.03 0.70 -18.62
C SER A 112 -18.08 -0.39 -18.87
N ASN A 113 -19.31 -0.15 -18.41
CA ASN A 113 -20.50 -0.82 -18.94
C ASN A 113 -21.38 0.21 -19.67
N THR A 114 -21.08 0.44 -20.95
CA THR A 114 -21.93 0.91 -22.08
C THR A 114 -20.97 1.33 -23.21
N GLU A 115 -21.03 0.88 -24.47
CA GLU A 115 -22.16 0.68 -25.37
C GLU A 115 -21.88 -0.48 -26.36
N THR A 116 -22.84 -1.39 -26.53
CA THR A 116 -22.85 -2.31 -27.68
C THR A 116 -23.45 -1.53 -28.86
N THR A 117 -22.60 -1.04 -29.75
CA THR A 117 -23.00 -0.48 -31.04
C THR A 117 -23.80 -1.54 -31.80
N THR A 118 -25.11 -1.33 -31.90
CA THR A 118 -25.93 -2.02 -32.90
C THR A 118 -25.58 -1.40 -34.24
N VAL A 119 -24.82 -2.14 -35.07
CA VAL A 119 -24.67 -1.78 -36.48
C VAL A 119 -25.76 -2.54 -37.22
N GLU A 120 -26.89 -1.86 -37.46
CA GLU A 120 -27.80 -2.23 -38.54
C GLU A 120 -27.32 -1.53 -39.81
N GLU A 121 -26.85 -2.32 -40.78
CA GLU A 121 -27.08 -2.12 -42.22
C GLU A 121 -26.93 -3.46 -42.97
#